data_AF-A0A1X1GIM5-F1
#
_entry.id   AF-A0A1X1GIM5-F1
#
_cell.length_a   1.000
_cell.length_b   1.000
_cell.length_c   1.000
_cell.angle_alpha   90.00
_cell.angle_beta   90.00
_cell.angle_gamma   90.00
#
_symmetry.space_group_name_H-M   'P 1'
#
loop_
_entity.id
_entity.type
_entity.pdbx_description
1 polymer ?
#
loop_
_entity_poly.entity_id
_entity_poly.type
_entity_poly.pdbx_seq_one_letter_code
_entity_poly.pdbx_strand_id
1 'polypeptide(L)'
;MFLDFNKKNIRFNLIDTNFISIFTESETKYLVDKYYANSFNSASLRLENIDFDDTSNFVTINLSKTDFYSLLTSNILYSKEITVDNKIINSKVKNLKNQDVNDFNVLSKENFSNNLAISVMIEDKFSKKILVKRSSKVVIGNSLVSVAVTGAVDYLDILDKNPIFKSVKRELEEELGIVVSGKNINLDGIYIGPIKLQPIALCSVKLDVAFEELNLCGEDTEFEVDEIHLVTDQELEEYLEYPMTEASKFQIQMHINRNN
;
A
#
# COMPACT_ATOMS: atom_id res chain seq x y z
N MET A 1 -7.24 -7.51 -8.48
CA MET A 1 -6.37 -8.65 -8.83
C MET A 1 -5.57 -9.04 -7.60
N PHE A 2 -5.34 -10.34 -7.37
CA PHE A 2 -4.47 -10.80 -6.29
C PHE A 2 -3.49 -11.85 -6.81
N LEU A 3 -2.22 -11.70 -6.46
CA LEU A 3 -1.13 -12.58 -6.79
C LEU A 3 -0.67 -13.26 -5.50
N ASP A 4 -1.03 -14.53 -5.31
CA ASP A 4 -0.76 -15.31 -4.10
C ASP A 4 0.69 -15.80 -4.07
N PHE A 5 1.40 -15.52 -2.98
CA PHE A 5 2.78 -15.95 -2.76
C PHE A 5 2.90 -17.04 -1.70
N ASN A 6 1.79 -17.65 -1.27
CA ASN A 6 1.81 -18.73 -0.31
C ASN A 6 2.76 -19.87 -0.75
N LYS A 7 3.68 -20.23 0.14
CA LYS A 7 4.73 -21.25 -0.07
C LYS A 7 5.70 -20.94 -1.22
N LYS A 8 5.79 -19.70 -1.70
CA LYS A 8 6.77 -19.27 -2.71
C LYS A 8 8.02 -18.67 -2.04
N ASN A 9 9.18 -18.89 -2.65
CA ASN A 9 10.39 -18.15 -2.29
C ASN A 9 10.40 -16.82 -3.03
N ILE A 10 10.78 -15.73 -2.36
CA ILE A 10 10.69 -14.39 -2.94
C ILE A 10 12.08 -13.80 -3.09
N ARG A 11 12.34 -13.22 -4.25
CA ARG A 11 13.54 -12.43 -4.52
C ARG A 11 13.17 -11.09 -5.13
N PHE A 12 14.02 -10.10 -4.89
CA PHE A 12 13.82 -8.73 -5.33
C PHE A 12 14.94 -8.34 -6.28
N ASN A 13 14.59 -7.66 -7.36
CA ASN A 13 15.55 -7.07 -8.28
C ASN A 13 15.26 -5.58 -8.40
N LEU A 14 16.33 -4.78 -8.49
CA LEU A 14 16.24 -3.40 -8.94
C LEU A 14 16.54 -3.37 -10.44
N ILE A 15 15.62 -2.80 -11.21
CA ILE A 15 15.74 -2.64 -12.66
C ILE A 15 15.50 -1.18 -13.07
N ASP A 16 15.80 -0.86 -14.33
CA ASP A 16 15.50 0.46 -14.88
C ASP A 16 13.99 0.68 -14.98
N THR A 17 13.58 1.92 -14.71
CA THR A 17 12.15 2.26 -14.75
C THR A 17 11.66 2.37 -16.19
N ASN A 18 10.49 1.78 -16.48
CA ASN A 18 9.75 2.08 -17.72
C ASN A 18 8.67 3.15 -17.52
N PHE A 19 8.63 3.80 -16.36
CA PHE A 19 7.64 4.83 -16.06
C PHE A 19 7.89 6.09 -16.89
N ILE A 20 6.84 6.59 -17.54
CA ILE A 20 6.85 7.83 -18.30
C ILE A 20 5.72 8.72 -17.82
N SER A 21 6.08 9.79 -17.10
CA SER A 21 5.09 10.77 -16.64
C SER A 21 4.42 11.48 -17.81
N ILE A 22 3.09 11.60 -17.76
CA ILE A 22 2.30 12.42 -18.69
C ILE A 22 2.56 13.92 -18.46
N PHE A 23 2.88 14.27 -17.22
CA PHE A 23 3.03 15.65 -16.75
C PHE A 23 4.49 16.00 -16.59
N THR A 24 4.85 17.23 -16.98
CA THR A 24 6.13 17.84 -16.61
C THR A 24 6.17 18.12 -15.12
N GLU A 25 7.36 18.32 -14.55
CA GLU A 25 7.52 18.65 -13.12
C GLU A 25 6.65 19.84 -12.68
N SER A 26 6.57 20.89 -13.52
CA SER A 26 5.73 22.07 -13.23
C SER A 26 4.22 21.76 -13.23
N GLU A 27 3.76 20.88 -14.11
CA GLU A 27 2.37 20.46 -14.18
C GLU A 27 2.01 19.50 -13.04
N THR A 28 2.93 18.59 -12.69
CA THR A 28 2.82 17.73 -11.50
C THR A 28 2.68 18.59 -10.25
N LYS A 29 3.57 19.58 -10.08
CA LYS A 29 3.49 20.50 -8.94
C LYS A 29 2.17 21.27 -8.90
N TYR A 30 1.69 21.78 -10.04
CA TYR A 30 0.40 22.45 -10.12
C TYR A 30 -0.75 21.53 -9.67
N LEU A 31 -0.78 20.28 -10.13
CA LEU A 31 -1.82 19.31 -9.77
C LEU A 31 -1.76 18.96 -8.28
N VAL A 32 -0.55 18.73 -7.76
CA VAL A 32 -0.32 18.41 -6.36
C VAL A 32 -0.76 19.55 -5.44
N ASP A 33 -0.25 20.76 -5.68
CA ASP A 33 -0.57 21.93 -4.85
C ASP A 33 -2.08 22.24 -4.84
N LYS A 34 -2.79 21.94 -5.95
CA LYS A 34 -4.22 22.24 -6.09
C LYS A 34 -5.15 21.15 -5.54
N TYR A 35 -4.82 19.87 -5.71
CA TYR A 35 -5.75 18.75 -5.41
C TYR A 35 -5.29 17.82 -4.30
N TYR A 36 -4.06 17.98 -3.80
CA TYR A 36 -3.44 17.12 -2.79
C TYR A 36 -2.69 17.98 -1.77
N ALA A 37 -3.41 18.93 -1.18
CA ALA A 37 -2.88 19.82 -0.15
C ALA A 37 -2.19 19.03 0.98
N ASN A 38 -1.10 19.60 1.50
CA ASN A 38 -0.26 19.00 2.56
C ASN A 38 0.51 17.73 2.17
N SER A 39 0.57 17.37 0.88
CA SER A 39 1.43 16.27 0.44
C SER A 39 2.89 16.71 0.29
N PHE A 40 3.81 15.86 0.75
CA PHE A 40 5.25 15.99 0.56
C PHE A 40 5.75 14.93 -0.42
N ASN A 41 6.69 15.28 -1.30
CA ASN A 41 7.23 14.31 -2.24
C ASN A 41 8.35 13.49 -1.59
N SER A 42 8.22 12.17 -1.61
CA SER A 42 9.23 11.23 -1.14
C SER A 42 9.60 10.24 -2.25
N ALA A 43 10.81 9.70 -2.18
CA ALA A 43 11.23 8.64 -3.10
C ALA A 43 10.54 7.32 -2.70
N SER A 44 10.13 6.53 -3.68
CA SER A 44 9.44 5.25 -3.44
C SER A 44 9.89 4.19 -4.43
N LEU A 45 9.52 2.94 -4.15
CA LEU A 45 9.68 1.84 -5.11
C LEU A 45 8.44 1.69 -5.98
N ARG A 46 8.64 1.61 -7.28
CA ARG A 46 7.64 1.22 -8.28
C ARG A 46 7.68 -0.29 -8.46
N LEU A 47 6.51 -0.93 -8.50
CA LEU A 47 6.41 -2.31 -8.99
C LEU A 47 6.37 -2.30 -10.53
N GLU A 48 7.42 -2.83 -11.15
CA GLU A 48 7.53 -2.94 -12.61
C GLU A 48 6.74 -4.13 -13.12
N ASN A 49 7.06 -5.31 -12.59
CA ASN A 49 6.41 -6.58 -12.93
C ASN A 49 6.77 -7.65 -11.89
N ILE A 50 6.12 -8.81 -12.01
CA ILE A 50 6.34 -9.97 -11.17
C ILE A 50 6.52 -11.20 -12.07
N ASP A 51 7.66 -11.86 -11.96
CA ASP A 51 7.95 -13.08 -12.72
C ASP A 51 7.80 -14.31 -11.82
N PHE A 52 6.94 -15.24 -12.24
CA PHE A 52 6.77 -16.54 -11.60
C PHE A 52 7.65 -17.58 -12.29
N ASP A 53 8.54 -18.21 -11.52
CA ASP A 53 9.27 -19.39 -11.95
C ASP A 53 8.70 -20.62 -11.22
N ASP A 54 7.79 -21.30 -11.90
CA ASP A 54 7.14 -22.50 -11.37
C ASP A 54 8.08 -23.68 -11.19
N THR A 55 9.24 -23.69 -11.87
CA THR A 55 10.21 -24.78 -11.78
C THR A 55 11.08 -24.68 -10.52
N SER A 56 11.46 -23.45 -10.14
CA SER A 56 12.28 -23.19 -8.95
C SER A 56 11.47 -22.73 -7.73
N ASN A 57 10.15 -22.59 -7.88
CA ASN A 57 9.22 -22.08 -6.86
C ASN A 57 9.61 -20.69 -6.34
N PHE A 58 10.21 -19.88 -7.22
CA PHE A 58 10.57 -18.49 -6.94
C PHE A 58 9.58 -17.53 -7.59
N VAL A 59 9.33 -16.43 -6.88
CA VAL A 59 8.70 -15.23 -7.39
C VAL A 59 9.73 -14.11 -7.39
N THR A 60 9.93 -13.48 -8.54
CA THR A 60 10.81 -12.32 -8.70
C THR A 60 9.96 -11.07 -8.72
N ILE A 61 10.18 -10.18 -7.75
CA ILE A 61 9.52 -8.88 -7.71
C ILE A 61 10.53 -7.86 -8.27
N ASN A 62 10.26 -7.37 -9.48
CA ASN A 62 11.11 -6.39 -10.14
C ASN A 62 10.64 -4.98 -9.78
N LEU A 63 11.55 -4.20 -9.20
CA LEU A 63 11.29 -2.88 -8.65
C LEU A 63 12.14 -1.84 -9.36
N SER A 64 11.67 -0.60 -9.40
CA SER A 64 12.47 0.55 -9.85
C SER A 64 12.19 1.77 -8.96
N LYS A 65 12.93 2.86 -9.20
CA LYS A 65 12.73 4.12 -8.48
C LYS A 65 11.54 4.90 -9.04
N THR A 66 10.74 5.48 -8.15
CA THR A 66 9.72 6.49 -8.47
C THR A 66 9.58 7.46 -7.29
N ASP A 67 8.50 8.24 -7.24
CA ASP A 67 8.19 9.17 -6.17
C ASP A 67 6.69 9.29 -5.89
N PHE A 68 6.34 9.85 -4.73
CA PHE A 68 4.96 9.96 -4.28
C PHE A 68 4.10 10.88 -5.16
N TYR A 69 4.66 11.96 -5.70
CA TYR A 69 3.91 12.86 -6.58
C TYR A 69 3.54 12.19 -7.91
N SER A 70 4.40 11.30 -8.41
CA SER A 70 4.10 10.46 -9.56
C SER A 70 2.87 9.58 -9.29
N LEU A 71 2.76 8.97 -8.11
CA LEU A 71 1.56 8.21 -7.69
C LEU A 71 0.30 9.07 -7.67
N LEU A 72 0.40 10.26 -7.07
CA LEU A 72 -0.73 11.18 -6.97
C LEU A 72 -1.23 11.61 -8.34
N THR A 73 -0.32 11.82 -9.30
CA THR A 73 -0.64 12.34 -10.64
C THR A 73 -0.83 11.27 -11.71
N SER A 74 -0.63 9.98 -11.40
CA SER A 74 -1.03 8.86 -12.26
C SER A 74 -2.18 8.05 -11.66
N ASN A 75 -1.89 7.13 -10.74
CA ASN A 75 -2.83 6.10 -10.27
C ASN A 75 -3.99 6.74 -9.51
N ILE A 76 -3.69 7.65 -8.58
CA ILE A 76 -4.71 8.32 -7.78
C ILE A 76 -5.49 9.33 -8.62
N LEU A 77 -4.83 10.04 -9.53
CA LEU A 77 -5.50 10.99 -10.43
C LEU A 77 -6.49 10.31 -11.37
N TYR A 78 -6.16 9.10 -11.83
CA TYR A 78 -7.00 8.32 -12.73
C TYR A 78 -8.39 8.06 -12.13
N SER A 79 -8.47 7.71 -10.85
CA SER A 79 -9.74 7.45 -10.15
C SER A 79 -10.34 8.65 -9.42
N LYS A 80 -9.60 9.75 -9.27
CA LYS A 80 -10.10 10.96 -8.60
C LYS A 80 -10.90 11.84 -9.55
N GLU A 81 -12.09 12.25 -9.14
CA GLU A 81 -12.85 13.29 -9.85
C GLU A 81 -12.26 14.68 -9.60
N ILE A 82 -11.81 15.35 -10.67
CA ILE A 82 -11.21 16.68 -10.61
C ILE A 82 -11.66 17.54 -11.79
N THR A 83 -11.73 18.85 -11.55
CA THR A 83 -12.00 19.87 -12.59
C THR A 83 -10.78 20.76 -12.73
N VAL A 84 -10.14 20.74 -13.91
CA VAL A 84 -8.90 21.48 -14.18
C VAL A 84 -9.15 22.67 -15.10
N ASP A 85 -8.86 23.88 -14.61
CA ASP A 85 -9.07 25.13 -15.35
C ASP A 85 -8.02 25.37 -16.44
N ASN A 86 -6.78 24.89 -16.23
CA ASN A 86 -5.72 24.98 -17.22
C ASN A 86 -6.02 24.02 -18.39
N LYS A 87 -6.25 24.57 -19.59
CA LYS A 87 -6.64 23.78 -20.78
C LYS A 87 -5.63 22.70 -21.18
N ILE A 88 -4.33 22.98 -21.07
CA ILE A 88 -3.26 22.04 -21.45
C ILE A 88 -3.26 20.87 -20.47
N ILE A 89 -3.24 21.16 -19.17
CA ILE A 89 -3.25 20.13 -18.12
C ILE A 89 -4.56 19.34 -18.19
N ASN A 90 -5.70 20.00 -18.38
CA ASN A 90 -7.00 19.33 -18.52
C ASN A 90 -7.03 18.36 -19.71
N SER A 91 -6.41 18.71 -20.83
CA SER A 91 -6.29 17.80 -21.97
C SER A 91 -5.47 16.55 -21.63
N LYS A 92 -4.39 16.70 -20.86
CA LYS A 92 -3.56 15.58 -20.38
C LYS A 92 -4.29 14.71 -19.36
N VAL A 93 -5.03 15.31 -18.43
CA VAL A 93 -5.89 14.58 -17.48
C VAL A 93 -6.95 13.77 -18.21
N LYS A 94 -7.61 14.34 -19.21
CA LYS A 94 -8.57 13.61 -20.05
C LYS A 94 -7.92 12.47 -20.81
N ASN A 95 -6.70 12.66 -21.33
CA ASN A 95 -5.95 11.59 -21.97
C ASN A 95 -5.69 10.44 -20.99
N LEU A 96 -5.19 10.73 -19.78
CA LEU A 96 -4.98 9.72 -18.72
C LEU A 96 -6.28 8.97 -18.41
N LYS A 97 -7.38 9.69 -18.15
CA LYS A 97 -8.69 9.09 -17.79
C LYS A 97 -9.34 8.29 -18.91
N ASN A 98 -8.98 8.53 -20.17
CA ASN A 98 -9.53 7.81 -21.32
C ASN A 98 -8.75 6.53 -21.65
N GLN A 99 -7.66 6.23 -20.95
CA GLN A 99 -6.93 4.98 -21.14
C GLN A 99 -7.75 3.80 -20.58
N ASP A 100 -7.79 2.68 -21.29
CA ASP A 100 -8.38 1.45 -20.78
C ASP A 100 -7.42 0.77 -19.79
N VAL A 101 -7.61 1.09 -18.51
CA VAL A 101 -6.77 0.63 -17.40
C VAL A 101 -7.62 0.04 -16.28
N ASN A 102 -7.19 -1.11 -15.79
CA ASN A 102 -7.79 -1.82 -14.66
C ASN A 102 -6.71 -2.55 -13.84
N ASP A 103 -7.13 -3.22 -12.78
CA ASP A 103 -6.30 -3.95 -11.83
C ASP A 103 -5.50 -5.12 -12.45
N PHE A 104 -5.87 -5.61 -13.64
CA PHE A 104 -5.16 -6.68 -14.33
C PHE A 104 -4.09 -6.16 -15.30
N ASN A 105 -4.19 -4.92 -15.77
CA ASN A 105 -3.30 -4.39 -16.81
C ASN A 105 -2.49 -3.16 -16.39
N VAL A 106 -2.74 -2.55 -15.22
CA VAL A 106 -2.08 -1.31 -14.78
C VAL A 106 -0.55 -1.41 -14.74
N LEU A 107 0.01 -2.58 -14.40
CA LEU A 107 1.46 -2.78 -14.39
C LEU A 107 2.10 -2.68 -15.78
N SER A 108 1.33 -2.96 -16.84
CA SER A 108 1.79 -2.82 -18.23
C SER A 108 1.67 -1.39 -18.79
N LYS A 109 1.15 -0.44 -18.00
CA LYS A 109 0.97 0.95 -18.44
C LYS A 109 2.14 1.80 -17.96
N GLU A 110 2.95 2.25 -18.90
CA GLU A 110 4.13 3.10 -18.65
C GLU A 110 3.77 4.41 -17.95
N ASN A 111 2.53 4.89 -18.12
CA ASN A 111 2.10 6.17 -17.55
C ASN A 111 1.60 6.07 -16.10
N PHE A 112 1.72 4.89 -15.48
CA PHE A 112 1.32 4.63 -14.10
C PHE A 112 2.55 4.32 -13.24
N SER A 113 2.75 5.14 -12.21
CA SER A 113 3.91 5.05 -11.34
C SER A 113 3.91 3.79 -10.47
N ASN A 114 2.74 3.18 -10.24
CA ASN A 114 2.59 1.88 -9.58
C ASN A 114 3.44 1.76 -8.31
N ASN A 115 3.47 2.80 -7.49
CA ASN A 115 4.25 2.80 -6.25
C ASN A 115 3.77 1.63 -5.38
N LEU A 116 4.70 0.78 -4.96
CA LEU A 116 4.43 -0.33 -4.08
C LEU A 116 4.16 0.20 -2.67
N ALA A 117 3.00 -0.18 -2.14
CA ALA A 117 2.65 0.05 -0.74
C ALA A 117 2.57 -1.29 0.02
N ILE A 118 2.42 -1.21 1.34
CA ILE A 118 2.18 -2.35 2.22
C ILE A 118 0.81 -2.21 2.91
N SER A 119 0.21 -3.34 3.24
CA SER A 119 -0.96 -3.44 4.12
C SER A 119 -0.71 -4.57 5.10
N VAL A 120 -0.64 -4.24 6.40
CA VAL A 120 -0.16 -5.14 7.44
C VAL A 120 -1.30 -5.51 8.39
N MET A 121 -1.68 -6.79 8.37
CA MET A 121 -2.55 -7.37 9.38
C MET A 121 -1.68 -7.98 10.49
N ILE A 122 -1.93 -7.59 11.73
CA ILE A 122 -1.20 -8.11 12.89
C ILE A 122 -2.14 -9.00 13.68
N GLU A 123 -1.62 -10.15 14.12
CA GLU A 123 -2.28 -11.10 14.99
C GLU A 123 -1.45 -11.29 16.27
N ASP A 124 -2.08 -11.23 17.44
CA ASP A 124 -1.44 -11.50 18.72
C ASP A 124 -1.48 -13.00 19.11
N LYS A 125 -0.89 -13.35 20.26
CA LYS A 125 -0.88 -14.76 20.74
C LYS A 125 -2.26 -15.35 21.05
N PHE A 126 -3.30 -14.50 21.14
CA PHE A 126 -4.68 -14.88 21.40
C PHE A 126 -5.56 -14.77 20.15
N SER A 127 -4.93 -14.66 18.97
CA SER A 127 -5.60 -14.51 17.68
C SER A 127 -6.46 -13.25 17.57
N LYS A 128 -6.22 -12.22 18.38
CA LYS A 128 -6.81 -10.89 18.16
C LYS A 128 -6.08 -10.19 17.04
N LYS A 129 -6.78 -9.25 16.38
CA LYS A 129 -6.27 -8.40 15.30
C LYS A 129 -6.33 -6.94 15.69
N ILE A 130 -5.46 -6.13 15.11
CA ILE A 130 -5.54 -4.67 15.18
C ILE A 130 -6.20 -4.14 13.91
N LEU A 131 -7.26 -3.36 14.10
CA LEU A 131 -7.77 -2.42 13.11
C LEU A 131 -7.50 -1.00 13.61
N VAL A 132 -7.28 -0.08 12.69
CA VAL A 132 -7.11 1.35 13.01
C VAL A 132 -8.08 2.19 12.20
N LYS A 133 -8.52 3.29 12.80
CA LYS A 133 -9.18 4.37 12.08
C LYS A 133 -8.13 5.41 11.72
N ARG A 134 -7.89 5.58 10.42
CA ARG A 134 -6.90 6.52 9.90
C ARG A 134 -7.33 7.95 10.18
N SER A 135 -6.35 8.81 10.49
CA SER A 135 -6.63 10.21 10.79
C SER A 135 -7.24 10.96 9.60
N SER A 136 -7.93 12.06 9.88
CA SER A 136 -8.36 13.00 8.84
C SER A 136 -7.20 13.76 8.17
N LYS A 137 -6.00 13.74 8.79
CA LYS A 137 -4.81 14.49 8.37
C LYS A 137 -4.07 13.86 7.18
N VAL A 138 -4.21 12.54 6.97
CA VAL A 138 -3.50 11.83 5.90
C VAL A 138 -4.12 12.11 4.52
N VAL A 139 -3.31 12.10 3.47
CA VAL A 139 -3.76 12.48 2.11
C VAL A 139 -4.58 11.36 1.46
N ILE A 140 -4.28 10.10 1.77
CA ILE A 140 -4.88 8.92 1.15
C ILE A 140 -5.59 8.08 2.21
N GLY A 141 -6.87 7.79 1.97
CA GLY A 141 -7.68 6.93 2.85
C GLY A 141 -7.98 7.55 4.21
N ASN A 142 -8.12 8.88 4.27
CA ASN A 142 -8.43 9.59 5.51
C ASN A 142 -9.77 9.16 6.13
N SER A 143 -9.81 9.08 7.46
CA SER A 143 -11.01 8.72 8.22
C SER A 143 -11.62 7.35 7.87
N LEU A 144 -10.92 6.52 7.09
CA LEU A 144 -11.31 5.15 6.80
C LEU A 144 -10.73 4.20 7.85
N VAL A 145 -11.43 3.09 8.07
CA VAL A 145 -10.86 1.95 8.77
C VAL A 145 -9.80 1.29 7.87
N SER A 146 -8.74 0.79 8.47
CA SER A 146 -7.76 -0.09 7.83
C SER A 146 -7.31 -1.20 8.77
N VAL A 147 -6.59 -2.17 8.22
CA VAL A 147 -5.72 -3.04 9.03
C VAL A 147 -4.66 -2.20 9.74
N ALA A 148 -3.97 -2.83 10.69
CA ALA A 148 -3.07 -2.19 11.65
C ALA A 148 -2.17 -1.09 11.08
N VAL A 149 -1.49 -1.34 9.96
CA VAL A 149 -0.53 -0.40 9.36
C VAL A 149 -0.64 -0.42 7.84
N THR A 150 -0.55 0.75 7.22
CA THR A 150 -0.47 0.89 5.75
C THR A 150 0.52 1.98 5.38
N GLY A 151 1.55 1.64 4.60
CA GLY A 151 2.64 2.56 4.28
C GLY A 151 3.18 2.39 2.87
N ALA A 152 4.04 3.30 2.44
CA ALA A 152 4.77 3.16 1.17
C ALA A 152 6.06 2.37 1.39
N VAL A 153 6.52 1.64 0.37
CA VAL A 153 7.88 1.11 0.38
C VAL A 153 8.83 2.21 -0.09
N ASP A 154 9.68 2.69 0.82
CA ASP A 154 10.63 3.76 0.52
C ASP A 154 11.68 3.23 -0.47
N TYR A 155 12.18 4.11 -1.33
CA TYR A 155 13.32 3.76 -2.19
C TYR A 155 14.53 3.25 -1.40
N LEU A 156 14.81 3.80 -0.21
CA LEU A 156 15.93 3.37 0.63
C LEU A 156 15.74 1.96 1.21
N ASP A 157 14.52 1.44 1.26
CA ASP A 157 14.25 0.08 1.76
C ASP A 157 14.90 -0.98 0.85
N ILE A 158 15.21 -0.66 -0.42
CA ILE A 158 15.91 -1.55 -1.37
C ILE A 158 17.31 -1.96 -0.90
N LEU A 159 17.88 -1.25 0.07
CA LEU A 159 19.17 -1.58 0.67
C LEU A 159 19.08 -2.82 1.59
N ASP A 160 17.88 -3.18 2.04
CA ASP A 160 17.63 -4.43 2.76
C ASP A 160 17.45 -5.59 1.77
N LYS A 161 17.78 -6.81 2.21
CA LYS A 161 17.54 -8.03 1.43
C LYS A 161 16.06 -8.21 1.09
N ASN A 162 15.16 -7.75 1.95
CA ASN A 162 13.72 -7.74 1.71
C ASN A 162 13.16 -6.34 1.99
N PRO A 163 13.02 -5.48 0.94
CA PRO A 163 12.54 -4.12 1.09
C PRO A 163 11.12 -4.03 1.67
N ILE A 164 10.25 -5.00 1.35
CA ILE A 164 8.88 -5.04 1.90
C ILE A 164 8.94 -5.28 3.41
N PHE A 165 9.76 -6.22 3.87
CA PHE A 165 9.88 -6.49 5.31
C PHE A 165 10.55 -5.34 6.06
N LYS A 166 11.46 -4.63 5.41
CA LYS A 166 12.06 -3.42 5.98
C LYS A 166 11.01 -2.32 6.17
N SER A 167 10.19 -2.07 5.15
CA SER A 167 9.04 -1.16 5.23
C SER A 167 8.06 -1.58 6.33
N VAL A 168 7.65 -2.86 6.38
CA VAL A 168 6.75 -3.37 7.43
C VAL A 168 7.28 -3.07 8.84
N LYS A 169 8.56 -3.32 9.10
CA LYS A 169 9.14 -3.07 10.44
C LYS A 169 9.16 -1.59 10.78
N ARG A 170 9.53 -0.74 9.82
CA ARG A 170 9.61 0.70 9.99
C ARG A 170 8.22 1.27 10.31
N GLU A 171 7.24 0.97 9.48
CA GLU A 171 5.87 1.49 9.63
C GLU A 171 5.21 0.97 10.92
N LEU A 172 5.47 -0.27 11.34
CA LEU A 172 5.00 -0.81 12.63
C LEU A 172 5.59 -0.08 13.84
N GLU A 173 6.87 0.29 13.76
CA GLU A 173 7.56 1.03 14.81
C GLU A 173 7.09 2.49 14.87
N GLU A 174 6.97 3.15 13.71
CA GLU A 174 6.53 4.54 13.57
C GLU A 174 5.05 4.73 13.94
N GLU A 175 4.13 3.88 13.45
CA GLU A 175 2.68 4.06 13.66
C GLU A 175 2.16 3.45 14.97
N LEU A 176 2.75 2.35 15.44
CA LEU A 176 2.23 1.58 16.59
C LEU A 176 3.27 1.30 17.69
N GLY A 177 4.54 1.65 17.50
CA GLY A 177 5.61 1.35 18.46
C GLY A 177 5.94 -0.15 18.56
N ILE A 178 5.53 -0.97 17.59
CA ILE A 178 5.72 -2.42 17.63
C ILE A 178 6.99 -2.80 16.86
N VAL A 179 7.97 -3.34 17.58
CA VAL A 179 9.20 -3.87 16.98
C VAL A 179 9.07 -5.37 16.72
N VAL A 180 9.26 -5.79 15.46
CA VAL A 180 9.19 -7.20 15.05
C VAL A 180 10.42 -7.66 14.29
N SER A 181 10.69 -8.97 14.35
CA SER A 181 11.75 -9.58 13.54
C SER A 181 11.20 -10.12 12.22
N GLY A 182 12.07 -10.33 11.21
CA GLY A 182 11.64 -10.82 9.90
C GLY A 182 10.97 -12.21 9.92
N LYS A 183 11.19 -13.00 10.97
CA LYS A 183 10.55 -14.33 11.14
C LYS A 183 9.06 -14.21 11.50
N ASN A 184 8.64 -13.06 12.01
CA ASN A 184 7.25 -12.80 12.42
C ASN A 184 6.39 -12.35 11.24
N ILE A 185 7.01 -11.99 10.12
CA ILE A 185 6.37 -11.38 8.96
C ILE A 185 6.20 -12.42 7.86
N ASN A 186 4.98 -12.55 7.34
CA ASN A 186 4.69 -13.27 6.12
C ASN A 186 4.29 -12.28 5.03
N LEU A 187 4.82 -12.46 3.82
CA LEU A 187 4.33 -11.77 2.62
C LEU A 187 3.30 -12.68 1.96
N ASP A 188 2.02 -12.35 2.09
CA ASP A 188 0.91 -13.17 1.59
C ASP A 188 0.78 -13.09 0.08
N GLY A 189 1.08 -11.93 -0.49
CA GLY A 189 0.94 -11.69 -1.93
C GLY A 189 0.91 -10.20 -2.26
N ILE A 190 0.61 -9.90 -3.52
CA ILE A 190 0.37 -8.54 -3.99
C ILE A 190 -1.06 -8.40 -4.47
N TYR A 191 -1.76 -7.43 -3.92
CA TYR A 191 -3.10 -7.02 -4.31
C TYR A 191 -3.06 -5.73 -5.10
N ILE A 192 -3.81 -5.68 -6.20
CA ILE A 192 -4.09 -4.45 -6.93
C ILE A 192 -5.60 -4.23 -6.87
N GLY A 193 -6.00 -3.16 -6.18
CA GLY A 193 -7.40 -2.78 -6.05
C GLY A 193 -7.93 -2.08 -7.30
N PRO A 194 -9.21 -2.30 -7.67
CA PRO A 194 -9.78 -1.73 -8.89
C PRO A 194 -9.99 -0.22 -8.83
N ILE A 195 -9.92 0.40 -7.64
CA ILE A 195 -10.15 1.85 -7.48
C ILE A 195 -8.85 2.63 -7.52
N LYS A 196 -7.90 2.37 -6.61
CA LYS A 196 -6.64 3.12 -6.59
C LYS A 196 -5.66 2.63 -7.65
N LEU A 197 -5.82 1.40 -8.14
CA LEU A 197 -4.91 0.73 -9.08
C LEU A 197 -3.45 0.73 -8.60
N GLN A 198 -3.23 0.90 -7.30
CA GLN A 198 -1.92 0.87 -6.69
C GLN A 198 -1.62 -0.58 -6.27
N PRO A 199 -0.42 -1.11 -6.57
CA PRO A 199 0.00 -2.40 -6.05
C PRO A 199 0.34 -2.32 -4.56
N ILE A 200 -0.20 -3.27 -3.79
CA ILE A 200 -0.08 -3.32 -2.34
C ILE A 200 0.37 -4.72 -1.93
N ALA A 201 1.53 -4.81 -1.30
CA ALA A 201 2.02 -6.03 -0.67
C ALA A 201 1.23 -6.29 0.62
N LEU A 202 0.45 -7.37 0.62
CA LEU A 202 -0.30 -7.80 1.80
C LEU A 202 0.64 -8.60 2.70
N CYS A 203 0.83 -8.12 3.92
CA CYS A 203 1.66 -8.78 4.91
C CYS A 203 0.85 -9.18 6.13
N SER A 204 1.14 -10.35 6.68
CA SER A 204 0.61 -10.81 7.96
C SER A 204 1.75 -10.87 8.97
N VAL A 205 1.51 -10.39 10.18
CA VAL A 205 2.48 -10.39 11.28
C VAL A 205 1.90 -11.14 12.46
N LYS A 206 2.63 -12.14 12.98
CA LYS A 206 2.24 -12.88 14.18
C LYS A 206 3.14 -12.54 15.36
N LEU A 207 2.54 -12.10 16.45
CA LEU A 207 3.23 -11.77 17.70
C LEU A 207 3.09 -12.90 18.71
N ASP A 208 4.16 -13.13 19.48
CA ASP A 208 4.17 -14.11 20.58
C ASP A 208 3.67 -13.51 21.92
N VAL A 209 3.18 -12.26 21.88
CA VAL A 209 2.67 -11.50 23.02
C VAL A 209 1.22 -11.08 22.78
N ALA A 210 0.50 -10.71 23.84
CA ALA A 210 -0.84 -10.11 23.72
C ALA A 210 -0.74 -8.62 23.42
N PHE A 211 -1.74 -8.06 22.74
CA PHE A 211 -1.76 -6.61 22.50
C PHE A 211 -1.86 -5.79 23.79
N GLU A 212 -2.51 -6.30 24.84
CA GLU A 212 -2.62 -5.64 26.13
C GLU A 212 -1.27 -5.52 26.87
N GLU A 213 -0.25 -6.27 26.45
CA GLU A 213 1.11 -6.18 26.97
C GLU A 213 1.95 -5.12 26.24
N LEU A 214 1.42 -4.54 25.15
CA LEU A 214 2.10 -3.55 24.32
C LEU A 214 1.63 -2.14 24.65
N ASN A 215 2.56 -1.19 24.59
CA ASN A 215 2.22 0.22 24.51
C ASN A 215 2.07 0.60 23.03
N LEU A 216 0.83 0.62 22.53
CA LEU A 216 0.52 0.91 21.13
C LEU A 216 0.66 2.41 20.85
N CYS A 217 1.89 2.88 20.74
CA CYS A 217 2.26 4.27 20.55
C CYS A 217 3.68 4.35 19.95
N GLY A 218 3.76 4.79 18.70
CA GLY A 218 4.98 5.14 17.98
C GLY A 218 5.09 6.66 17.76
N GLU A 219 6.10 7.07 16.98
CA GLU A 219 6.37 8.49 16.70
C GLU A 219 5.21 9.16 15.94
N ASP A 220 4.58 8.44 15.02
CA ASP A 220 3.58 8.99 14.10
C ASP A 220 2.13 8.66 14.49
N THR A 221 1.91 7.93 15.60
CA THR A 221 0.56 7.51 16.02
C THR A 221 -0.44 8.66 16.08
N GLU A 222 -0.09 9.79 16.72
CA GLU A 222 -1.01 10.94 16.86
C GLU A 222 -1.32 11.66 15.53
N PHE A 223 -0.49 11.43 14.51
CA PHE A 223 -0.67 12.01 13.18
C PHE A 223 -1.46 11.07 12.26
N GLU A 224 -1.13 9.78 12.26
CA GLU A 224 -1.65 8.75 11.35
C GLU A 224 -2.96 8.10 11.85
N VAL A 225 -3.13 7.94 13.17
CA VAL A 225 -4.15 7.08 13.78
C VAL A 225 -5.04 7.86 14.75
N ASP A 226 -6.35 7.87 14.49
CA ASP A 226 -7.34 8.46 15.41
C ASP A 226 -7.80 7.45 16.47
N GLU A 227 -8.00 6.17 16.08
CA GLU A 227 -8.51 5.12 16.97
C GLU A 227 -7.85 3.77 16.66
N ILE A 228 -7.61 2.97 17.70
CA ILE A 228 -7.09 1.60 17.61
C ILE A 228 -8.15 0.65 18.18
N HIS A 229 -8.49 -0.40 17.42
CA HIS A 229 -9.46 -1.41 17.81
C HIS A 229 -8.80 -2.78 17.85
N LEU A 230 -8.91 -3.47 18.99
CA LEU A 230 -8.49 -4.86 19.16
C LEU A 230 -9.70 -5.76 18.94
N VAL A 231 -9.67 -6.59 17.90
CA VAL A 231 -10.84 -7.32 17.43
C VAL A 231 -10.56 -8.81 17.27
N THR A 232 -11.58 -9.62 17.51
CA THR A 232 -11.59 -11.06 17.25
C THR A 232 -11.95 -11.36 15.79
N ASP A 233 -11.80 -12.63 15.36
CA ASP A 233 -12.22 -13.04 14.02
C ASP A 233 -13.71 -12.86 13.77
N GLN A 234 -14.56 -13.03 14.80
CA GLN A 234 -15.99 -12.79 14.69
C GLN A 234 -16.31 -11.31 14.48
N GLU A 235 -15.62 -10.42 15.20
CA GLU A 235 -15.81 -8.97 15.07
C GLU A 235 -15.29 -8.44 13.73
N LEU A 236 -14.26 -9.06 13.12
CA LEU A 236 -13.75 -8.66 11.80
C LEU A 236 -14.84 -8.60 10.72
N GLU A 237 -15.81 -9.53 10.74
CA GLU A 237 -16.93 -9.54 9.81
C GLU A 237 -17.79 -8.28 9.94
N GLU A 238 -18.04 -7.82 11.17
CA GLU A 238 -18.83 -6.61 11.45
C GLU A 238 -18.14 -5.35 10.92
N TYR A 239 -16.80 -5.31 10.95
CA TYR A 239 -16.03 -4.17 10.44
C TYR A 239 -16.05 -4.04 8.91
N LEU A 240 -16.43 -5.08 8.15
CA LEU A 240 -16.53 -5.02 6.68
C LEU A 240 -17.63 -4.09 6.17
N GLU A 241 -18.58 -3.74 7.04
CA GLU A 241 -19.66 -2.77 6.80
C GLU A 241 -19.20 -1.31 6.99
N TYR A 242 -18.05 -1.08 7.63
CA TYR A 242 -17.52 0.27 7.82
C TYR A 242 -16.80 0.78 6.56
N PRO A 243 -16.76 2.10 6.32
CA PRO A 243 -15.91 2.68 5.27
C PRO A 243 -14.44 2.31 5.51
N MET A 244 -13.86 1.56 4.56
CA MET A 244 -12.56 0.92 4.71
C MET A 244 -11.72 1.07 3.45
N THR A 245 -10.39 1.04 3.59
CA THR A 245 -9.53 0.94 2.41
C THR A 245 -9.75 -0.38 1.67
N GLU A 246 -9.69 -0.36 0.34
CA GLU A 246 -9.95 -1.55 -0.49
C GLU A 246 -8.99 -2.72 -0.17
N ALA A 247 -7.72 -2.42 0.13
CA ALA A 247 -6.74 -3.44 0.51
C ALA A 247 -7.03 -4.06 1.86
N SER A 248 -7.40 -3.26 2.86
CA SER A 248 -7.78 -3.77 4.18
C SER A 248 -9.05 -4.64 4.08
N LYS A 249 -10.05 -4.19 3.30
CA LYS A 249 -11.27 -4.96 3.07
C LYS A 249 -10.95 -6.32 2.44
N PHE A 250 -10.13 -6.32 1.40
CA PHE A 250 -9.70 -7.55 0.74
C PHE A 250 -8.91 -8.46 1.69
N GLN A 251 -7.99 -7.91 2.48
CA GLN A 251 -7.15 -8.67 3.41
C GLN A 251 -7.97 -9.32 4.53
N ILE A 252 -8.96 -8.61 5.09
CA ILE A 252 -9.89 -9.16 6.08
C ILE A 252 -10.74 -10.29 5.48
N GLN A 253 -11.31 -10.08 4.28
CA GLN A 253 -12.08 -11.13 3.59
C GLN A 253 -11.23 -12.35 3.27
N MET A 254 -9.98 -12.16 2.83
CA MET A 254 -9.04 -13.25 2.58
C MET A 254 -8.75 -14.04 3.87
N HIS A 255 -8.56 -13.35 5.00
CA HIS A 255 -8.33 -13.99 6.30
C HIS A 255 -9.53 -14.81 6.76
N ILE A 256 -10.74 -14.24 6.73
CA ILE A 256 -11.98 -14.94 7.09
C ILE A 256 -12.18 -16.19 6.23
N ASN A 257 -12.01 -16.07 4.91
CA ASN A 257 -12.19 -17.19 3.99
C ASN A 257 -11.14 -18.31 4.13
N ARG A 258 -9.97 -18.04 4.72
CA ARG A 258 -8.96 -19.07 4.99
C ARG A 258 -9.25 -19.86 6.27
N ASN A 259 -10.06 -19.31 7.17
CA ASN A 259 -10.37 -19.90 8.47
C ASN A 259 -11.75 -20.60 8.51
N ASN A 260 -12.58 -20.41 7.49
CA ASN A 260 -13.83 -21.14 7.25
C ASN A 260 -13.59 -22.38 6.36
#